data_AF-V9EM60-F1
#
_entry.id   AF-V9EM60-F1
#
_cell.length_a   1.000
_cell.length_b   1.000
_cell.length_c   1.000
_cell.angle_alpha   90.00
_cell.angle_beta   90.00
_cell.angle_gamma   90.00
#
_symmetry.space_group_name_H-M   'P 1'
#
loop_
_entity.id
_entity.type
_entity.pdbx_description
1 polymer ?
#
loop_
_entity_poly.entity_id
_entity_poly.type
_entity_poly.pdbx_seq_one_letter_code
_entity_poly.pdbx_strand_id
1 'polypeptide(L)'
;MGVVLDFKIKTMEAPSQRVVNYTIEFNSSAKPTQQDNVDALIGTQKWALSKDNNDLVSIRFSLKTKSTLQGFFYGSSKKATKVFASLMKNLPPSMVLTTNESDFWASESISTPGIVAQTLTPRRFFYITSVTIPRKTPLNNATAWELFSNTAFAPKLPDASASGFVDIWGGKYAK
;
A
#
# COMPACT_ATOMS: atom_id res chain seq x y z
N MET A 1 -19.28 23.32 15.72
CA MET A 1 -18.99 21.86 15.81
C MET A 1 -19.12 21.46 17.26
N GLY A 2 -19.84 20.37 17.58
CA GLY A 2 -20.16 19.96 18.95
C GLY A 2 -19.53 18.62 19.36
N VAL A 3 -19.88 18.14 20.55
CA VAL A 3 -19.44 16.84 21.05
C VAL A 3 -20.33 15.74 20.46
N VAL A 4 -19.72 14.75 19.81
CA VAL A 4 -20.44 13.57 19.33
C VAL A 4 -20.64 12.60 20.49
N LEU A 5 -21.91 12.25 20.77
CA LEU A 5 -22.28 11.35 21.89
C LEU A 5 -22.63 9.93 21.42
N ASP A 6 -23.06 9.76 20.17
CA ASP A 6 -23.50 8.47 19.63
C ASP A 6 -23.24 8.38 18.11
N PHE A 7 -22.99 7.16 17.63
CA PHE A 7 -22.80 6.82 16.23
C PHE A 7 -23.67 5.62 15.84
N LYS A 8 -24.51 5.79 14.82
CA LYS A 8 -25.17 4.70 14.13
C LYS A 8 -24.42 4.37 12.84
N ILE A 9 -23.71 3.24 12.82
CA ILE A 9 -22.91 2.80 11.67
C ILE A 9 -23.67 1.75 10.86
N LYS A 10 -23.74 1.92 9.54
CA LYS A 10 -24.24 0.89 8.62
C LYS A 10 -23.14 -0.14 8.35
N THR A 11 -23.40 -1.41 8.62
CA THR A 11 -22.47 -2.50 8.30
C THR A 11 -22.69 -2.99 6.86
N MET A 12 -21.64 -3.59 6.29
CA MET A 12 -21.66 -4.23 4.98
C MET A 12 -21.20 -5.67 5.13
N GLU A 13 -21.71 -6.58 4.29
CA GLU A 13 -21.20 -7.94 4.22
C GLU A 13 -19.75 -7.95 3.70
N ALA A 14 -18.94 -8.87 4.23
CA ALA A 14 -17.58 -9.05 3.75
C ALA A 14 -17.59 -9.46 2.26
N PRO A 15 -16.80 -8.81 1.38
CA PRO A 15 -16.75 -9.15 -0.04
C PRO A 15 -16.32 -10.58 -0.31
N SER A 16 -15.58 -11.18 0.63
CA SER A 16 -15.26 -12.59 0.66
C SER A 16 -14.96 -13.04 2.09
N GLN A 17 -15.27 -14.30 2.39
CA GLN A 17 -14.87 -14.95 3.64
C GLN A 17 -13.40 -15.43 3.62
N ARG A 18 -12.75 -15.36 2.45
CA ARG A 18 -11.33 -15.68 2.25
C ARG A 18 -10.60 -14.45 1.79
N VAL A 19 -9.42 -14.22 2.35
CA VAL A 19 -8.59 -13.05 2.04
C VAL A 19 -7.16 -13.49 1.87
N VAL A 20 -6.51 -12.96 0.83
CA VAL A 20 -5.10 -13.18 0.56
C VAL A 20 -4.33 -11.93 0.94
N ASN A 21 -3.69 -11.96 2.11
CA ASN A 21 -2.70 -10.95 2.48
C ASN A 21 -1.44 -11.18 1.64
N TYR A 22 -0.79 -10.09 1.23
CA TYR A 22 0.39 -10.20 0.39
C TYR A 22 1.43 -9.14 0.71
N THR A 23 2.67 -9.45 0.35
CA THR A 23 3.78 -8.51 0.26
C THR A 23 4.48 -8.70 -1.08
N ILE A 24 4.72 -7.60 -1.80
CA ILE A 24 5.61 -7.58 -2.96
C ILE A 24 6.80 -6.69 -2.59
N GLU A 25 8.00 -7.23 -2.67
CA GLU A 25 9.22 -6.55 -2.27
C GLU A 25 10.39 -6.94 -3.17
N PHE A 26 11.42 -6.10 -3.23
CA PHE A 26 12.67 -6.47 -3.88
C PHE A 26 13.27 -7.72 -3.21
N ASN A 27 13.70 -8.70 -3.99
CA ASN A 27 14.34 -9.91 -3.50
C ASN A 27 15.52 -9.59 -2.56
N SER A 28 15.89 -10.53 -1.70
CA SER A 28 16.86 -10.28 -0.62
C SER A 28 18.23 -9.82 -1.14
N SER A 29 18.68 -10.33 -2.29
CA SER A 29 19.96 -10.00 -2.92
C SER A 29 19.95 -8.67 -3.69
N ALA A 30 18.79 -8.13 -4.05
CA ALA A 30 18.67 -6.85 -4.75
C ALA A 30 19.06 -5.66 -3.86
N LYS A 31 19.83 -4.76 -4.46
CA LYS A 31 20.18 -3.43 -3.97
C LYS A 31 19.53 -2.39 -4.89
N PRO A 32 18.22 -2.13 -4.75
CA PRO A 32 17.52 -1.22 -5.66
C PRO A 32 18.09 0.20 -5.55
N THR A 33 18.26 0.84 -6.70
CA THR A 33 18.55 2.27 -6.82
C THR A 33 17.29 3.09 -6.49
N GLN A 34 17.43 4.40 -6.37
CA GLN A 34 16.27 5.28 -6.28
C GLN A 34 15.36 5.12 -7.52
N GLN A 35 15.93 4.95 -8.71
CA GLN A 35 15.16 4.74 -9.93
C GLN A 35 14.35 3.45 -9.90
N ASP A 36 14.90 2.35 -9.37
CA ASP A 36 14.15 1.10 -9.24
C ASP A 36 12.92 1.26 -8.34
N ASN A 37 13.04 2.06 -7.26
CA ASN A 37 11.92 2.39 -6.38
C ASN A 37 10.89 3.31 -7.06
N VAL A 38 11.34 4.28 -7.85
CA VAL A 38 10.48 5.13 -8.70
C VAL A 38 9.71 4.28 -9.71
N ASP A 39 10.39 3.35 -10.39
CA ASP A 39 9.80 2.46 -11.37
C ASP A 39 8.76 1.52 -10.74
N ALA A 40 9.02 1.03 -9.52
CA ALA A 40 8.03 0.26 -8.76
C ALA A 40 6.77 1.10 -8.45
N LEU A 41 6.92 2.36 -8.02
CA LEU A 41 5.77 3.24 -7.73
C LEU A 41 4.98 3.57 -9.00
N ILE A 42 5.67 4.01 -10.06
CA ILE A 42 5.05 4.34 -11.35
C ILE A 42 4.42 3.11 -11.99
N GLY A 43 5.06 1.95 -11.89
CA GLY A 43 4.52 0.67 -12.34
C GLY A 43 3.23 0.27 -11.62
N THR A 44 3.21 0.41 -10.29
CA THR A 44 2.01 0.20 -9.47
C THR A 44 0.88 1.14 -9.88
N GLN A 45 1.19 2.44 -10.04
CA GLN A 45 0.23 3.45 -10.48
C GLN A 45 -0.31 3.14 -11.89
N LYS A 46 0.56 2.74 -12.83
CA LYS A 46 0.17 2.37 -14.19
C LYS A 46 -0.79 1.18 -14.18
N TRP A 47 -0.52 0.16 -13.38
CA TRP A 47 -1.42 -0.97 -13.21
C TRP A 47 -2.77 -0.52 -12.62
N ALA A 48 -2.75 0.30 -11.56
CA ALA A 48 -3.97 0.79 -10.90
C ALA A 48 -4.84 1.67 -11.82
N LEU A 49 -4.24 2.40 -12.76
CA LEU A 49 -4.98 3.21 -13.75
C LEU A 49 -5.41 2.41 -14.99
N SER A 50 -4.97 1.17 -15.12
CA SER A 50 -5.29 0.30 -16.26
C SER A 50 -6.62 -0.44 -16.09
N LYS A 51 -7.06 -1.10 -17.17
CA LYS A 51 -8.22 -2.01 -17.14
C LYS A 51 -7.98 -3.29 -16.32
N ASP A 52 -6.73 -3.62 -16.02
CA ASP A 52 -6.35 -4.84 -15.30
C ASP A 52 -6.44 -4.67 -13.77
N ASN A 53 -6.72 -3.46 -13.30
CA ASN A 53 -7.00 -3.18 -11.89
C ASN A 53 -8.22 -3.97 -11.38
N ASN A 54 -8.24 -4.27 -10.09
CA ASN A 54 -9.27 -5.02 -9.41
C ASN A 54 -9.69 -4.35 -8.09
N ASP A 55 -10.98 -4.03 -7.97
CA ASP A 55 -11.60 -3.38 -6.80
C ASP A 55 -11.48 -4.17 -5.49
N LEU A 56 -11.13 -5.46 -5.56
CA LEU A 56 -10.95 -6.32 -4.38
C LEU A 56 -9.51 -6.30 -3.84
N VAL A 57 -8.57 -5.63 -4.52
CA VAL A 57 -7.19 -5.46 -4.06
C VAL A 57 -7.04 -4.14 -3.32
N SER A 58 -6.49 -4.20 -2.11
CA SER A 58 -5.91 -3.05 -1.40
C SER A 58 -4.40 -3.03 -1.60
N ILE A 59 -3.83 -1.86 -1.90
CA ILE A 59 -2.38 -1.68 -2.05
C ILE A 59 -1.92 -0.46 -1.26
N ARG A 60 -1.02 -0.69 -0.30
CA ARG A 60 -0.19 0.33 0.33
C ARG A 60 1.24 0.20 -0.19
N PHE A 61 1.73 1.23 -0.86
CA PHE A 61 3.12 1.32 -1.30
C PHE A 61 3.96 2.06 -0.26
N SER A 62 4.99 1.43 0.31
CA SER A 62 5.89 2.06 1.28
C SER A 62 7.02 2.82 0.58
N LEU A 63 7.22 4.11 0.91
CA LEU A 63 8.35 4.89 0.42
C LEU A 63 9.60 4.54 1.25
N LYS A 64 10.44 3.66 0.72
CA LYS A 64 11.68 3.21 1.37
C LYS A 64 12.81 3.14 0.34
N THR A 65 14.05 3.04 0.80
CA THR A 65 15.20 2.74 -0.08
C THR A 65 15.10 1.34 -0.68
N LYS A 66 14.35 0.44 -0.02
CA LYS A 66 13.90 -0.86 -0.54
C LYS A 66 12.38 -0.95 -0.37
N SER A 67 11.65 -0.39 -1.34
CA SER A 67 10.19 -0.24 -1.27
C SER A 67 9.45 -1.57 -1.29
N THR A 68 8.28 -1.57 -0.66
CA THR A 68 7.40 -2.73 -0.52
C THR A 68 5.97 -2.34 -0.83
N LEU A 69 5.23 -3.18 -1.55
CA LEU A 69 3.78 -3.11 -1.65
C LEU A 69 3.20 -4.13 -0.67
N GLN A 70 2.23 -3.72 0.12
CA GLN A 70 1.55 -4.61 1.05
C GLN A 70 0.05 -4.37 1.01
N GLY A 71 -0.72 -5.40 1.30
CA GLY A 71 -2.16 -5.28 1.39
C GLY A 71 -2.85 -6.62 1.40
N PHE A 72 -4.07 -6.63 0.90
CA PHE A 72 -4.93 -7.80 0.87
C PHE A 72 -5.77 -7.83 -0.41
N PHE A 73 -6.18 -9.03 -0.78
CA PHE A 73 -7.17 -9.27 -1.83
C PHE A 73 -8.35 -10.05 -1.26
N TYR A 74 -9.57 -9.52 -1.40
CA TYR A 74 -10.78 -10.24 -1.02
C TYR A 74 -11.10 -11.33 -2.05
N GLY A 75 -10.85 -12.59 -1.69
CA GLY A 75 -11.11 -13.75 -2.52
C GLY A 75 -10.11 -14.87 -2.30
N SER A 76 -10.23 -15.94 -3.09
CA SER A 76 -9.35 -17.11 -3.00
C SER A 76 -7.99 -16.88 -3.66
N SER A 77 -6.98 -17.66 -3.25
CA SER A 77 -5.64 -17.66 -3.86
C SER A 77 -5.68 -17.78 -5.38
N LYS A 78 -6.54 -18.64 -5.94
CA LYS A 78 -6.64 -18.82 -7.40
C LYS A 78 -7.02 -17.53 -8.15
N LYS A 79 -7.90 -16.71 -7.57
CA LYS A 79 -8.27 -15.40 -8.13
C LYS A 79 -7.14 -14.40 -7.90
N ALA A 80 -6.58 -14.37 -6.70
CA ALA A 80 -5.48 -13.49 -6.33
C ALA A 80 -4.26 -13.66 -7.25
N THR A 81 -3.86 -14.90 -7.57
CA THR A 81 -2.73 -15.19 -8.47
C THR A 81 -2.88 -14.51 -9.82
N LYS A 82 -4.08 -14.50 -10.41
CA LYS A 82 -4.30 -13.84 -11.70
C LYS A 82 -4.14 -12.33 -11.63
N VAL A 83 -4.66 -11.74 -10.54
CA VAL A 83 -4.59 -10.29 -10.31
C VAL A 83 -3.16 -9.86 -10.01
N PHE A 84 -2.46 -10.58 -9.12
CA PHE A 84 -1.06 -10.27 -8.84
C PHE A 84 -0.16 -10.52 -10.04
N ALA A 85 -0.44 -11.52 -10.88
CA ALA A 85 0.31 -11.73 -12.11
C ALA A 85 0.18 -10.53 -13.08
N SER A 86 -0.96 -9.84 -13.15
CA SER A 86 -1.08 -8.63 -13.96
C SER A 86 -0.36 -7.42 -13.34
N LEU A 87 -0.40 -7.30 -12.01
CA LEU A 87 0.36 -6.28 -11.27
C LEU A 87 1.86 -6.45 -11.46
N MET A 88 2.39 -7.65 -11.22
CA MET A 88 3.83 -7.97 -11.31
C MET A 88 4.45 -7.66 -12.68
N LYS A 89 3.66 -7.72 -13.77
CA LYS A 89 4.13 -7.33 -15.13
C LYS A 89 4.51 -5.86 -15.25
N ASN A 90 4.04 -5.01 -14.34
CA ASN A 90 4.35 -3.58 -14.32
C ASN A 90 5.45 -3.23 -13.31
N LEU A 91 5.96 -4.20 -12.54
CA LEU A 91 6.96 -3.97 -11.50
C LEU A 91 8.36 -4.39 -11.96
N PRO A 92 9.42 -3.86 -11.32
CA PRO A 92 10.79 -4.32 -11.57
C PRO A 92 10.92 -5.85 -11.45
N PRO A 93 11.66 -6.53 -12.35
CA PRO A 93 11.82 -7.99 -12.33
C PRO A 93 12.44 -8.55 -11.05
N SER A 94 13.13 -7.71 -10.28
CA SER A 94 13.74 -8.05 -9.00
C SER A 94 12.74 -8.13 -7.84
N MET A 95 11.49 -7.70 -8.02
CA MET A 95 10.45 -7.81 -7.01
C MET A 95 9.83 -9.21 -6.99
N VAL A 96 9.51 -9.70 -5.79
CA VAL A 96 8.93 -11.03 -5.54
C VAL A 96 7.67 -10.90 -4.71
N LEU A 97 6.69 -11.75 -4.99
CA LEU A 97 5.41 -11.81 -4.31
C LEU A 97 5.44 -12.93 -3.25
N THR A 98 5.03 -12.58 -2.03
CA THR A 98 4.71 -13.54 -0.96
C THR A 98 3.24 -13.36 -0.58
N THR A 99 2.51 -14.46 -0.41
CA THR A 99 1.08 -14.45 -0.06
C THR A 99 0.79 -15.37 1.12
N ASN A 100 -0.22 -14.99 1.90
CA ASN A 100 -0.82 -15.83 2.94
C ASN A 100 -2.35 -15.76 2.81
N GLU A 101 -3.02 -16.90 2.72
CA GLU A 101 -4.49 -16.96 2.67
C GLU A 101 -5.05 -17.24 4.07
N SER A 102 -6.02 -16.45 4.49
CA SER A 102 -6.68 -16.57 5.79
C SER A 102 -8.19 -16.31 5.64
N ASP A 103 -8.95 -16.56 6.72
CA ASP A 103 -10.33 -16.06 6.77
C ASP A 103 -10.36 -14.53 6.94
N PHE A 104 -11.54 -13.94 6.72
CA PHE A 104 -11.72 -12.49 6.78
C PHE A 104 -11.25 -11.87 8.10
N TRP A 105 -11.62 -12.44 9.25
CA TRP A 105 -11.31 -11.84 10.56
C TRP A 105 -9.85 -12.01 10.95
N ALA A 106 -9.24 -13.14 10.59
CA ALA A 106 -7.81 -13.33 10.71
C ALA A 106 -7.05 -12.31 9.85
N SER A 107 -7.52 -12.04 8.63
CA SER A 107 -6.92 -11.04 7.74
C SER A 107 -7.05 -9.62 8.26
N GLU A 108 -8.19 -9.26 8.86
CA GLU A 108 -8.37 -7.96 9.52
C GLU A 108 -7.35 -7.78 10.65
N SER A 109 -7.10 -8.83 11.44
CA SER A 109 -6.11 -8.81 12.52
C SER A 109 -4.67 -8.66 11.99
N ILE A 110 -4.35 -9.27 10.84
CA ILE A 110 -3.06 -9.13 10.16
C ILE A 110 -2.89 -7.70 9.61
N SER A 111 -3.94 -7.14 9.03
CA SER A 111 -3.91 -5.85 8.33
C SER A 111 -3.97 -4.66 9.29
N THR A 112 -4.55 -4.85 10.48
CA THR A 112 -4.73 -3.83 11.51
C THR A 112 -4.17 -4.28 12.86
N PRO A 113 -2.86 -4.63 12.93
CA PRO A 113 -2.29 -5.16 14.16
C PRO A 113 -2.44 -4.15 15.29
N GLY A 114 -3.01 -4.62 16.40
CA GLY A 114 -3.18 -3.83 17.61
C GLY A 114 -4.44 -2.97 17.67
N ILE A 115 -5.34 -3.01 16.68
CA ILE A 115 -6.60 -2.24 16.73
C ILE A 115 -7.48 -2.64 17.94
N VAL A 116 -7.43 -3.91 18.34
CA VAL A 116 -8.10 -4.44 19.54
C VAL A 116 -7.17 -4.55 20.75
N ALA A 117 -5.88 -4.23 20.61
CA ALA A 117 -4.93 -4.35 21.70
C ALA A 117 -5.13 -3.18 22.67
N GLN A 118 -5.53 -3.50 23.90
CA GLN A 118 -5.70 -2.54 24.98
C GLN A 118 -4.37 -2.25 25.67
N THR A 119 -3.33 -1.93 24.90
CA THR A 119 -1.97 -1.70 25.41
C THR A 119 -1.56 -0.25 25.22
N LEU A 120 -0.83 0.29 26.22
CA LEU A 120 -0.22 1.60 26.10
C LEU A 120 0.91 1.52 25.07
N THR A 121 0.78 2.25 23.97
CA THR A 121 1.87 2.44 23.01
C THR A 121 2.73 3.64 23.42
N PRO A 122 4.05 3.61 23.19
CA PRO A 122 4.90 4.77 23.42
C PRO A 122 4.37 5.98 22.65
N ARG A 123 4.31 7.15 23.31
CA ARG A 123 3.93 8.40 22.65
C ARG A 123 4.92 8.69 21.52
N ARG A 124 4.40 8.94 20.33
CA ARG A 124 5.19 9.37 19.16
C ARG A 124 4.77 10.79 18.82
N PHE A 125 5.74 11.67 18.63
CA PHE A 125 5.52 12.99 18.07
C PHE A 125 5.70 12.88 16.56
N PHE A 126 4.71 13.34 15.80
CA PHE A 126 4.75 13.28 14.36
C PHE A 126 4.17 14.56 13.75
N TYR A 127 4.71 14.94 12.61
CA TYR A 127 4.11 15.90 11.70
C TYR A 127 3.70 15.13 10.45
N ILE A 128 2.41 15.16 10.11
CA ILE A 128 1.86 14.41 8.97
C ILE A 128 1.24 15.39 7.99
N THR A 129 1.62 15.23 6.73
CA THR A 129 0.94 15.85 5.59
C THR A 129 0.40 14.76 4.68
N SER A 130 -0.86 14.91 4.24
CA SER A 130 -1.49 13.99 3.29
C SER A 130 -1.98 14.76 2.08
N VAL A 131 -1.72 14.22 0.89
CA VAL A 131 -2.20 14.77 -0.38
C VAL A 131 -2.82 13.66 -1.22
N THR A 132 -3.83 14.01 -2.01
CA THR A 132 -4.44 13.09 -2.99
C THR A 132 -3.91 13.41 -4.37
N ILE A 133 -3.28 12.43 -5.02
CA ILE A 133 -2.81 12.56 -6.39
C ILE A 133 -3.98 12.26 -7.33
N PRO A 134 -4.45 13.23 -8.14
CA PRO A 134 -5.60 13.03 -9.00
C PRO A 134 -5.26 12.18 -10.22
N ARG A 135 -6.18 11.33 -10.67
CA ARG A 135 -6.03 10.52 -11.90
C ARG A 135 -5.69 11.35 -13.14
N LYS A 136 -6.20 12.60 -13.23
CA LYS A 136 -5.94 13.49 -14.37
C LYS A 136 -4.48 13.97 -14.46
N THR A 137 -3.76 13.94 -13.34
CA THR A 137 -2.37 14.39 -13.22
C THR A 137 -1.64 13.40 -12.30
N PRO A 138 -1.45 12.15 -12.77
CA PRO A 138 -0.77 11.13 -11.98
C PRO A 138 0.71 11.50 -11.82
N LEU A 139 1.41 10.83 -10.90
CA LEU A 139 2.86 11.02 -10.78
C LEU A 139 3.53 10.64 -12.10
N ASN A 140 4.43 11.49 -12.56
CA ASN A 140 5.42 11.15 -13.58
C ASN A 140 6.75 10.82 -12.90
N ASN A 141 7.73 10.37 -13.70
CA ASN A 141 9.05 10.00 -13.20
C ASN A 141 9.70 11.11 -12.35
N ALA A 142 9.70 12.36 -12.81
CA ALA A 142 10.30 13.48 -12.08
C ALA A 142 9.62 13.74 -10.73
N THR A 143 8.28 13.75 -10.68
CA THR A 143 7.54 13.96 -9.42
C THR A 143 7.68 12.79 -8.45
N ALA A 144 7.74 11.56 -8.95
CA ALA A 144 8.00 10.38 -8.13
C ALA A 144 9.45 10.37 -7.62
N TRP A 145 10.41 10.77 -8.46
CA TRP A 145 11.80 10.95 -8.08
C TRP A 145 11.93 11.94 -6.92
N GLU A 146 11.33 13.12 -7.04
CA GLU A 146 11.32 14.12 -5.96
C GLU A 146 10.66 13.60 -4.69
N LEU A 147 9.56 12.85 -4.80
CA LEU A 147 8.94 12.21 -3.65
C LEU A 147 9.92 11.29 -2.92
N PHE A 148 10.71 10.48 -3.62
CA PHE A 148 11.72 9.63 -3.01
C PHE A 148 12.91 10.42 -2.44
N SER A 149 13.42 11.41 -3.18
CA SER A 149 14.54 12.28 -2.76
C SER A 149 14.23 12.98 -1.43
N ASN A 150 12.98 13.41 -1.25
CA ASN A 150 12.55 14.17 -0.07
C ASN A 150 11.89 13.30 1.01
N THR A 151 11.92 11.96 0.87
CA THR A 151 11.43 11.03 1.89
C THR A 151 12.47 9.95 2.19
N ALA A 152 12.46 8.84 1.47
CA ALA A 152 13.29 7.67 1.73
C ALA A 152 14.80 7.94 1.59
N PHE A 153 15.17 8.88 0.71
CA PHE A 153 16.56 9.26 0.43
C PHE A 153 16.94 10.62 1.02
N ALA A 154 16.04 11.25 1.78
CA ALA A 154 16.35 12.49 2.46
C ALA A 154 17.46 12.27 3.51
N PRO A 155 18.34 13.25 3.75
CA PRO A 155 19.30 13.17 4.84
C PRO A 155 18.61 12.86 6.16
N LYS A 156 19.16 11.88 6.91
CA LYS A 156 18.63 11.55 8.22
C LYS A 156 18.86 12.71 9.17
N LEU A 157 17.80 13.13 9.85
CA LEU A 157 17.90 14.06 10.97
C LEU A 157 18.33 13.28 12.22
N PRO A 158 19.12 13.88 13.12
CA PRO A 158 19.59 13.21 14.33
C PRO A 158 18.45 12.89 15.32
N ASP A 159 17.37 13.64 15.28
CA ASP A 159 16.24 13.63 16.21
C ASP A 159 14.89 13.29 15.54
N ALA A 160 14.88 13.07 14.24
CA ALA A 160 13.67 12.76 13.48
C ALA A 160 13.94 11.75 12.35
N SER A 161 12.88 11.05 11.95
CA SER A 161 12.89 10.16 10.80
C SER A 161 11.79 10.54 9.84
N ALA A 162 12.10 10.56 8.55
CA ALA A 162 11.12 10.69 7.48
C ALA A 162 10.56 9.31 7.14
N SER A 163 9.23 9.24 7.00
CA SER A 163 8.56 8.05 6.49
C SER A 163 7.33 8.47 5.69
N GLY A 164 6.92 7.61 4.75
CA GLY A 164 5.75 7.86 3.96
C GLY A 164 5.27 6.60 3.27
N PHE A 165 4.01 6.64 2.84
CA PHE A 165 3.40 5.62 2.03
C PHE A 165 2.41 6.26 1.07
N VAL A 166 2.12 5.56 -0.01
CA VAL A 166 1.07 5.91 -0.96
C VAL A 166 0.04 4.79 -0.89
N ASP A 167 -1.14 5.11 -0.37
CA ASP A 167 -2.30 4.23 -0.55
C ASP A 167 -2.77 4.39 -2.00
N ILE A 168 -2.76 3.29 -2.75
CA ILE A 168 -3.12 3.30 -4.16
C ILE A 168 -4.61 3.01 -4.26
N TRP A 169 -5.37 4.08 -4.50
CA TRP A 169 -6.82 4.00 -4.67
C TRP A 169 -7.13 3.61 -6.11
N GLY A 170 -7.73 2.42 -6.26
CA GLY A 170 -8.11 1.84 -7.53
C GLY A 170 -9.62 1.64 -7.68
N GLY A 171 -10.01 0.92 -8.74
CA GLY A 171 -11.36 0.42 -8.93
C GLY A 171 -12.42 1.48 -9.22
N LYS A 172 -13.67 1.25 -8.82
CA LYS A 172 -14.78 2.19 -9.05
C LYS A 172 -14.52 3.60 -8.52
N TYR A 173 -13.71 3.75 -7.46
CA TYR A 173 -13.37 5.06 -6.91
C TYR A 173 -12.44 5.87 -7.83
N ALA A 174 -11.64 5.19 -8.65
CA ALA A 174 -10.73 5.81 -9.62
C ALA A 174 -11.31 5.91 -11.05
N LYS A 175 -12.48 5.31 -11.31
CA LYS A 175 -13.17 5.28 -12.61
C LYS A 175 -14.13 6.46 -12.76
#